data_AF-A0A660M029-F1
#
_entry.id   AF-A0A660M029-F1
#
_cell.length_a   1.000
_cell.length_b   1.000
_cell.length_c   1.000
_cell.angle_alpha   90.00
_cell.angle_beta   90.00
_cell.angle_gamma   90.00
#
_symmetry.space_group_name_H-M   'P 1'
#
loop_
_entity.id
_entity.type
_entity.pdbx_description
1 polymer ?
#
loop_
_entity_poly.entity_id
_entity_poly.type
_entity_poly.pdbx_seq_one_letter_code
_entity_poly.pdbx_strand_id
1 'polypeptide(L)' 'MSKRITFVTGNPRKLEEAKSVLKDYGIVVEPLQIDIDEIQHHDPLKITEAKIKSAYEK' A
#
# COMPACT_ATOMS: atom_id res chain seq x y z
N MET A 1 5.41 11.30 18.36
CA MET A 1 6.08 10.59 17.24
C MET A 1 5.09 10.46 16.10
N SER A 2 5.48 10.78 14.87
CA SER A 2 4.64 10.52 13.70
C SER A 2 4.63 9.03 13.38
N LYS A 3 3.45 8.47 13.13
CA LYS A 3 3.34 7.08 12.64
C LYS A 3 3.75 7.06 11.17
N ARG A 4 4.43 6.02 10.73
CA ARG A 4 4.83 5.84 9.34
C ARG A 4 4.14 4.62 8.77
N ILE A 5 3.69 4.73 7.54
CA ILE A 5 3.15 3.60 6.78
C ILE A 5 3.87 3.50 5.44
N THR A 6 4.09 2.27 5.01
CA THR A 6 4.55 1.96 3.66
C THR A 6 3.34 1.85 2.75
N PHE A 7 3.32 2.59 1.65
CA PHE A 7 2.25 2.53 0.66
C PHE A 7 2.76 1.93 -0.64
N VAL A 8 2.30 0.71 -0.91
CA VAL A 8 2.74 -0.05 -2.08
C VAL A 8 2.01 0.42 -3.33
N THR A 9 2.68 1.23 -4.14
CA THR A 9 2.10 1.72 -5.40
C THR A 9 3.17 2.18 -6.38
N GLY A 10 2.94 1.91 -7.67
CA GLY A 10 3.67 2.56 -8.76
C GLY A 10 2.95 3.80 -9.33
N ASN A 11 1.79 4.17 -8.79
CA ASN A 11 1.00 5.30 -9.29
C ASN A 11 1.28 6.56 -8.44
N PRO A 12 1.99 7.58 -8.98
CA PRO A 12 2.35 8.77 -8.22
C PRO A 12 1.14 9.59 -7.77
N ARG A 13 0.04 9.59 -8.54
CA ARG A 13 -1.19 10.30 -8.16
C ARG A 13 -1.82 9.71 -6.89
N LYS A 14 -1.86 8.38 -6.78
CA LYS A 14 -2.36 7.70 -5.58
C LYS A 14 -1.51 8.01 -4.35
N LEU A 15 -0.18 8.10 -4.53
CA LEU A 15 0.73 8.45 -3.45
C LEU A 15 0.46 9.87 -2.92
N GLU A 16 0.29 10.84 -3.82
CA GLU A 16 0.01 12.23 -3.42
C GLU A 16 -1.35 12.37 -2.73
N GLU A 17 -2.37 11.68 -3.23
CA GLU A 17 -3.69 11.60 -2.57
C GLU A 17 -3.57 11.01 -1.15
N ALA A 18 -2.85 9.89 -0.99
CA ALA A 18 -2.64 9.23 0.31
C ALA A 18 -1.88 10.14 1.29
N LYS A 19 -0.79 10.78 0.84
CA LYS A 19 -0.04 11.76 1.65
C LYS A 19 -0.95 12.90 2.10
N SER A 20 -1.75 13.45 1.20
CA SER A 20 -2.63 14.59 1.50
C SER A 20 -3.66 14.25 2.57
N VAL A 21 -4.31 13.09 2.46
CA VAL A 21 -5.35 12.67 3.41
C VAL A 21 -4.76 12.32 4.77
N LEU A 22 -3.61 11.63 4.79
CA LEU A 22 -3.02 11.09 6.02
C LEU A 22 -2.16 12.09 6.80
N LYS A 23 -1.75 13.19 6.17
CA LYS A 23 -1.02 14.29 6.82
C LYS A 23 -1.77 14.86 8.02
N ASP A 24 -3.09 15.02 7.92
CA ASP A 24 -3.93 15.59 8.98
C ASP A 24 -4.00 14.69 10.22
N TYR A 25 -3.67 13.42 10.07
CA TYR A 25 -3.56 12.44 11.16
C TYR A 25 -2.13 12.31 11.72
N GLY A 26 -1.17 13.10 11.22
CA GLY A 26 0.24 12.99 11.58
C GLY A 26 0.90 11.70 11.11
N ILE A 27 0.37 11.09 10.04
CA ILE A 27 0.90 9.86 9.44
C ILE A 27 1.76 10.20 8.23
N VAL A 28 2.98 9.69 8.21
CA VAL A 28 3.91 9.81 7.07
C VAL A 28 3.71 8.62 6.15
N VAL A 29 3.56 8.89 4.85
CA VAL A 29 3.38 7.86 3.82
C VAL A 29 4.67 7.74 3.01
N GLU A 30 5.32 6.59 3.09
CA GLU A 30 6.53 6.26 2.33
C GLU A 30 6.15 5.33 1.16
N PRO A 31 6.49 5.67 -0.09
CA PRO A 31 6.18 4.81 -1.21
C PRO A 31 7.07 3.57 -1.22
N LEU A 32 6.49 2.44 -1.60
CA LEU A 32 7.23 1.24 -1.98
C LEU A 32 6.74 0.77 -3.34
N GLN A 33 7.63 0.70 -4.32
CA GLN A 33 7.33 0.16 -5.63
C GLN A 33 7.93 -1.24 -5.71
N ILE A 34 7.06 -2.24 -5.61
CA ILE A 34 7.42 -3.65 -5.76
C ILE A 34 6.47 -4.30 -6.74
N ASP A 35 7.00 -5.23 -7.52
CA ASP A 35 6.19 -6.11 -8.34
C ASP A 35 5.60 -7.21 -7.45
N ILE A 36 4.28 -7.36 -7.49
CA ILE A 36 3.53 -8.32 -6.69
C ILE A 36 2.66 -9.13 -7.64
N ASP A 37 2.88 -10.44 -7.62
CA ASP A 37 2.06 -11.39 -8.35
C ASP A 37 0.62 -11.35 -7.82
N GLU A 38 -0.33 -11.16 -8.72
CA GLU A 38 -1.75 -11.22 -8.38
C GLU A 38 -2.27 -12.64 -8.59
N ILE A 39 -2.91 -13.18 -7.56
CA ILE A 39 -3.58 -14.47 -7.67
C ILE A 39 -4.93 -14.31 -8.39
N GLN A 40 -5.33 -15.30 -9.18
CA GLN A 40 -6.72 -15.36 -9.65
C GLN A 40 -7.60 -16.00 -8.58
N HIS A 41 -8.57 -15.25 -8.09
CA HIS A 41 -9.63 -15.76 -7.21
C HIS A 41 -10.92 -14.97 -7.44
N HIS A 42 -12.08 -15.55 -7.12
CA HIS A 42 -13.36 -14.82 -7.17
C HIS A 42 -13.65 -14.02 -5.90
N ASP A 43 -12.80 -14.14 -4.88
CA ASP A 43 -12.96 -13.49 -3.57
C ASP A 43 -11.96 -12.34 -3.47
N PRO A 44 -12.42 -11.08 -3.46
CA PRO A 44 -11.55 -9.91 -3.33
C PRO A 44 -10.71 -9.90 -2.05
N LEU A 45 -11.20 -10.50 -0.95
CA LEU A 45 -10.44 -10.57 0.30
C LEU A 45 -9.24 -11.49 0.12
N LYS A 46 -9.40 -12.63 -0.55
CA LYS A 46 -8.29 -13.57 -0.82
C LYS A 46 -7.22 -12.95 -1.71
N ILE A 47 -7.62 -12.19 -2.74
CA ILE A 47 -6.68 -11.45 -3.59
C ILE A 47 -5.90 -10.43 -2.75
N THR A 48 -6.59 -9.70 -1.87
CA THR A 48 -5.99 -8.67 -1.03
C THR A 48 -5.03 -9.26 0.02
N GLU A 49 -5.42 -10.35 0.69
CA GLU A 49 -4.59 -11.08 1.66
C GLU A 49 -3.29 -11.57 1.02
N ALA A 50 -3.38 -12.21 -0.16
CA ALA A 50 -2.21 -12.68 -0.89
C ALA A 50 -1.28 -11.52 -1.26
N LYS A 51 -1.86 -10.42 -1.78
CA LYS A 51 -1.11 -9.22 -2.16
C LYS A 51 -0.36 -8.60 -0.98
N ILE A 52 -1.02 -8.47 0.17
CA ILE A 52 -0.40 -7.90 1.38
C ILE A 52 0.71 -8.81 1.90
N LYS A 53 0.50 -10.14 1.89
CA LYS A 53 1.51 -11.10 2.33
C LYS A 53 2.78 -10.99 1.48
N SER A 54 2.64 -11.00 0.16
CA SER A 54 3.76 -10.82 -0.77
C SER A 54 4.47 -9.48 -0.60
N ALA A 55 3.73 -8.42 -0.24
CA ALA A 55 4.31 -7.11 0.04
C ALA A 55 5.08 -7.05 1.36
N TYR A 56 4.63 -7.77 2.39
CA TYR A 56 5.23 -7.76 3.72
C TYR A 56 6.49 -8.62 3.81
N GLU A 57 6.58 -9.68 3.00
CA GLU A 57 7.71 -10.60 2.97
C GLU A 57 8.92 -10.08 2.16
N LYS A 58 8.78 -8.99 1.41
CA LYS A 58 9.84 -8.33 0.63
C LYS A 58 10.45 -7.15 1.36
#